data_AF-A0A7X8X4Z7-F1
#
_entry.id   AF-A0A7X8X4Z7-F1
#
_cell.length_a   1.000
_cell.length_b   1.000
_cell.length_c   1.000
_cell.angle_alpha   90.00
_cell.angle_beta   90.00
_cell.angle_gamma   90.00
#
_symmetry.space_group_name_H-M   'P 1'
#
loop_
_entity.id
_entity.type
_entity.pdbx_description
1 polymer ?
#
loop_
_entity_poly.entity_id
_entity_poly.type
_entity_poly.pdbx_seq_one_letter_code
_entity_poly.pdbx_strand_id
1 'polypeptide(L)'
;MRDAFKKAGFKEAEKQTDPSKQHRAPSDKGDQYTLSNNYAAQAEEVIVELKKSMGRDYQNFTTSKIRNILAMVNAIYNDVLNEQNEKLNSELQSRIEYLKVRLVYECGREPRIVKPFVDKAKLLSLLENIGDDRKRFLDFARYMEALVAYHRFYGGRD
;
A
#
# COMPACT_ATOMS: atom_id res chain seq x y z
N MET A 1 -11.64 -25.06 -9.20
CA MET A 1 -11.51 -23.57 -9.20
C MET A 1 -12.27 -22.88 -10.34
N ARG A 2 -12.47 -23.52 -11.51
CA ARG A 2 -13.22 -22.92 -12.65
C ARG A 2 -14.72 -22.77 -12.40
N ASP A 3 -15.34 -23.67 -11.63
CA ASP A 3 -16.79 -23.63 -11.37
C ASP A 3 -17.26 -22.50 -10.44
N ALA A 4 -16.37 -21.92 -9.62
CA ALA A 4 -16.73 -20.83 -8.73
C ALA A 4 -16.92 -19.50 -9.49
N PHE A 5 -16.22 -19.29 -10.60
CA PHE A 5 -16.24 -18.04 -11.36
C PHE A 5 -17.46 -17.92 -12.29
N LYS A 6 -18.02 -19.03 -12.80
CA LYS A 6 -19.22 -19.03 -13.64
C LYS A 6 -20.51 -18.68 -12.88
N LYS A 7 -20.58 -19.03 -11.59
CA LYS A 7 -21.75 -18.77 -10.74
C LYS A 7 -21.93 -17.29 -10.38
N ALA A 8 -20.92 -16.45 -10.63
CA ALA A 8 -20.89 -15.02 -10.32
C ALA A 8 -21.11 -14.10 -11.54
N GLY A 9 -21.43 -14.64 -12.73
CA GLY A 9 -21.86 -13.84 -13.89
C GLY A 9 -20.77 -13.22 -14.77
N PHE A 10 -19.51 -13.67 -14.65
CA PHE A 10 -18.43 -13.22 -15.55
C PHE A 10 -18.30 -14.13 -16.79
N LYS A 11 -18.21 -13.53 -17.99
CA LYS A 11 -17.95 -14.25 -19.26
C LYS A 11 -16.45 -14.47 -19.47
N GLU A 12 -16.07 -15.69 -19.83
CA GLU A 12 -14.70 -16.08 -20.19
C GLU A 12 -14.35 -15.58 -21.60
N ALA A 13 -13.18 -14.95 -21.75
CA ALA A 13 -12.61 -14.59 -23.05
C ALA A 13 -11.62 -15.67 -23.51
N GLU A 14 -11.79 -16.17 -24.74
CA GLU A 14 -10.97 -17.22 -25.34
C GLU A 14 -9.56 -16.72 -25.69
N LYS A 15 -8.54 -17.56 -25.42
CA LYS A 15 -7.13 -17.32 -25.76
C LYS A 15 -6.81 -17.90 -27.15
N GLN A 16 -6.23 -17.09 -28.03
CA GLN A 16 -5.37 -17.57 -29.13
C GLN A 16 -3.90 -17.31 -28.76
N THR A 17 -3.09 -18.35 -28.83
CA THR A 17 -1.66 -18.37 -28.53
C THR A 17 -0.85 -18.35 -29.83
N ASP A 18 0.04 -17.37 -30.00
CA ASP A 18 1.09 -17.35 -31.02
C ASP A 18 2.47 -17.39 -30.33
N PRO A 19 3.31 -18.42 -30.54
CA PRO A 19 4.53 -18.65 -29.77
C PRO A 19 5.73 -17.98 -30.44
N SER A 20 5.79 -16.65 -30.50
CA SER A 20 7.06 -15.92 -30.72
C SER A 20 6.88 -14.41 -30.59
N LYS A 21 7.10 -13.88 -29.39
CA LYS A 21 7.62 -12.50 -29.16
C LYS A 21 8.01 -12.35 -27.70
N GLN A 22 9.32 -12.21 -27.49
CA GLN A 22 9.95 -11.78 -26.25
C GLN A 22 9.40 -10.43 -25.77
N HIS A 23 9.42 -10.24 -24.45
CA HIS A 23 9.11 -9.01 -23.70
C HIS A 23 7.79 -8.32 -24.06
N ARG A 24 6.73 -8.68 -23.33
CA ARG A 24 5.58 -7.80 -23.14
C ARG A 24 5.28 -7.67 -21.65
N ALA A 25 5.64 -6.52 -21.10
CA ALA A 25 4.90 -5.94 -20.00
C ALA A 25 3.48 -5.61 -20.49
N PRO A 26 2.46 -5.85 -19.65
CA PRO A 26 1.32 -4.94 -19.58
C PRO A 26 1.01 -4.63 -18.10
N SER A 27 0.58 -3.44 -17.71
CA SER A 27 -0.58 -2.77 -18.28
C SER A 27 -0.64 -1.25 -17.99
N ASP A 28 -1.33 -0.61 -18.92
CA ASP A 28 -1.64 0.81 -19.09
C ASP A 28 -2.54 1.40 -17.96
N LYS A 29 -2.13 2.58 -17.47
CA LYS A 29 -2.94 3.71 -16.96
C LYS A 29 -4.14 3.42 -16.05
N GLY A 30 -3.86 3.07 -14.80
CA GLY A 30 -4.61 3.63 -13.67
C GLY A 30 -3.91 4.92 -13.23
N ASP A 31 -4.64 5.96 -12.81
CA ASP A 31 -4.08 7.21 -12.27
C ASP A 31 -2.81 6.92 -11.45
N GLN A 32 -1.65 7.34 -11.97
CA GLN A 32 -0.38 7.17 -11.28
C GLN A 32 -0.36 8.07 -10.05
N TYR A 33 -0.85 7.54 -8.93
CA TYR A 33 -0.68 8.22 -7.66
C TYR A 33 0.77 8.05 -7.22
N THR A 34 1.59 9.04 -7.56
CA THR A 34 2.99 9.12 -7.13
C THR A 34 3.11 10.05 -5.94
N LEU A 35 3.74 9.57 -4.86
CA LEU A 35 4.16 10.44 -3.77
C LEU A 35 5.14 11.46 -4.33
N SER A 36 4.82 12.74 -4.17
CA SER A 36 5.73 13.83 -4.54
C SER A 36 6.50 14.30 -3.29
N ASN A 37 7.37 15.30 -3.45
CA ASN A 37 8.09 15.90 -2.33
C ASN A 37 7.18 16.49 -1.24
N ASN A 38 5.86 16.58 -1.47
CA ASN A 38 4.85 17.01 -0.51
C ASN A 38 4.15 15.87 0.26
N TYR A 39 4.74 14.67 0.34
CA TYR A 39 4.14 13.51 1.02
C TYR A 39 3.71 13.81 2.47
N ALA A 40 4.38 14.72 3.18
CA ALA A 40 4.00 15.13 4.52
C ALA A 40 2.64 15.85 4.55
N ALA A 41 2.42 16.81 3.64
CA ALA A 41 1.14 17.50 3.51
C ALA A 41 0.01 16.54 3.09
N GLN A 42 0.32 15.59 2.19
CA GLN A 42 -0.64 14.54 1.82
C GLN A 42 -1.00 13.66 3.01
N ALA A 43 -0.02 13.28 3.85
CA ALA A 43 -0.27 12.48 5.05
C ALA A 43 -1.14 13.24 6.06
N GLU A 44 -0.88 14.54 6.25
CA GLU A 44 -1.69 15.41 7.09
C GLU A 44 -3.15 15.43 6.64
N GLU A 45 -3.37 15.71 5.35
CA GLU A 45 -4.70 15.74 4.74
C GLU A 45 -5.44 14.43 4.94
N VAL A 46 -4.78 13.30 4.65
CA VAL A 46 -5.35 11.96 4.85
C VAL A 46 -5.81 11.74 6.29
N ILE A 47 -4.99 12.09 7.28
CA ILE A 47 -5.34 11.91 8.69
C ILE A 47 -6.48 12.83 9.12
N VAL A 48 -6.45 14.11 8.71
CA VAL A 48 -7.51 15.08 9.01
C VAL A 48 -8.84 14.62 8.42
N GLU A 49 -8.85 14.21 7.17
CA GLU A 49 -10.05 13.74 6.51
C GLU A 49 -10.52 12.38 7.05
N LEU A 50 -9.60 11.48 7.42
CA LEU A 50 -9.94 10.21 8.06
C LEU A 50 -10.66 10.47 9.38
N LYS A 51 -10.11 11.34 10.23
CA LYS A 51 -10.73 11.76 11.50
C LYS A 51 -12.12 12.36 11.28
N LYS A 52 -12.27 13.24 10.28
CA LYS A 52 -13.57 13.84 9.91
C LYS A 52 -14.58 12.79 9.47
N SER A 53 -14.16 11.83 8.63
CA SER A 53 -15.06 10.80 8.08
C SER A 53 -15.48 9.73 9.09
N MET A 54 -14.58 9.35 10.01
CA MET A 54 -14.86 8.33 11.02
C MET A 54 -15.53 8.88 12.27
N GLY A 55 -15.43 10.19 12.54
CA GLY A 55 -16.03 10.81 13.71
C GLY A 55 -15.57 10.13 15.01
N ARG A 56 -16.53 9.60 15.79
CA ARG A 56 -16.24 8.90 17.05
C ARG A 56 -15.44 7.61 16.85
N ASP A 57 -15.61 6.94 15.72
CA ASP A 57 -14.92 5.67 15.44
C ASP A 57 -13.42 5.86 15.19
N TYR A 58 -12.98 7.09 14.92
CA TYR A 58 -11.54 7.41 14.80
C TYR A 58 -10.77 7.05 16.06
N GLN A 59 -11.40 7.10 17.24
CA GLN A 59 -10.75 6.73 18.51
C GLN A 59 -10.41 5.24 18.60
N ASN A 60 -11.07 4.40 17.78
CA ASN A 60 -10.77 2.97 17.68
C ASN A 60 -9.64 2.70 16.68
N PHE A 61 -9.31 3.67 15.82
CA PHE A 61 -8.11 3.62 14.99
C PHE A 61 -6.93 4.06 15.85
N THR A 62 -6.26 3.11 16.49
CA THR A 62 -5.15 3.35 17.42
C THR A 62 -3.80 3.29 16.73
N THR A 63 -2.79 3.91 17.34
CA THR A 63 -1.41 3.90 16.87
C THR A 63 -0.87 2.47 16.79
N SER A 64 -1.23 1.62 17.74
CA SER A 64 -0.92 0.18 17.71
C SER A 64 -1.36 -0.55 16.44
N LYS A 65 -2.47 -0.14 15.80
CA LYS A 65 -2.96 -0.77 14.56
C LYS A 65 -2.08 -0.45 13.35
N ILE A 66 -1.47 0.74 13.31
CA ILE A 66 -0.57 1.16 12.24
C ILE A 66 0.91 0.86 12.55
N ARG A 67 1.28 0.73 13.83
CA ARG A 67 2.66 0.46 14.25
C ARG A 67 3.18 -0.89 13.76
N ASN A 68 2.34 -1.92 13.70
CA ASN A 68 2.72 -3.23 13.16
C ASN A 68 3.06 -3.15 11.67
N ILE A 69 2.31 -2.34 10.90
CA ILE A 69 2.58 -2.11 9.48
C ILE A 69 3.87 -1.30 9.33
N LEU A 70 4.02 -0.21 10.10
CA LEU A 70 5.23 0.61 10.10
C LEU A 70 6.48 -0.20 10.46
N ALA A 71 6.40 -1.13 11.41
CA ALA A 71 7.53 -1.97 11.79
C ALA A 71 8.05 -2.82 10.60
N MET A 72 7.14 -3.41 9.81
CA MET A 72 7.54 -4.15 8.60
C MET A 72 8.13 -3.22 7.53
N VAL A 73 7.54 -2.03 7.35
CA VAL A 73 8.05 -1.02 6.42
C VAL A 73 9.46 -0.59 6.82
N ASN A 74 9.69 -0.33 8.10
CA ASN A 74 11.00 0.08 8.62
C ASN A 74 12.04 -1.03 8.50
N ALA A 75 11.65 -2.28 8.68
CA ALA A 75 12.55 -3.41 8.44
C ALA A 75 13.03 -3.45 6.99
N ILE A 76 12.12 -3.28 6.01
CA ILE A 76 12.48 -3.23 4.59
C ILE A 76 13.30 -1.96 4.30
N TYR A 77 12.92 -0.82 4.86
CA TYR A 77 13.62 0.47 4.68
C TYR A 77 15.08 0.42 5.10
N ASN A 78 15.38 -0.17 6.26
CA ASN A 78 16.75 -0.30 6.73
C ASN A 78 17.61 -1.14 5.77
N ASP A 79 17.05 -2.21 5.20
CA ASP A 79 17.75 -3.04 4.23
C ASP A 79 17.94 -2.30 2.89
N VAL A 80 16.94 -1.57 2.43
CA VAL A 80 17.01 -0.72 1.22
C VAL A 80 18.06 0.40 1.36
N LEU A 81 18.25 0.94 2.57
CA LEU A 81 19.29 1.94 2.84
C LEU A 81 20.71 1.35 2.75
N ASN A 82 20.87 0.08 3.11
CA ASN A 82 22.16 -0.61 3.04
C ASN A 82 22.54 -1.00 1.60
N GLU A 83 21.59 -0.97 0.66
CA GLU A 83 21.84 -1.21 -0.75
C GLU A 83 22.17 0.10 -1.50
N GLN A 84 23.23 0.06 -2.32
CA GLN A 84 23.65 1.21 -3.15
C GLN A 84 22.97 1.23 -4.54
N ASN A 85 22.26 0.17 -4.90
CA ASN A 85 21.62 0.06 -6.21
C ASN A 85 20.37 0.93 -6.29
N GLU A 86 20.13 1.54 -7.45
CA GLU A 86 18.87 2.27 -7.71
C GLU A 86 17.66 1.34 -7.84
N LYS A 87 17.91 0.06 -8.10
CA LYS A 87 16.88 -0.98 -8.20
C LYS A 87 16.89 -1.88 -6.97
N LEU A 88 15.69 -2.20 -6.50
CA LEU A 88 15.44 -3.17 -5.45
C LEU A 88 15.75 -4.58 -5.97
N ASN A 89 16.48 -5.38 -5.20
CA ASN A 89 16.66 -6.79 -5.54
C ASN A 89 15.35 -7.60 -5.36
N SER A 90 15.36 -8.85 -5.83
CA SER A 90 14.19 -9.73 -5.80
C SER A 90 13.68 -10.04 -4.39
N GLU A 91 14.57 -10.08 -3.39
CA GLU A 91 14.17 -10.35 -1.99
C GLU A 91 13.41 -9.16 -1.40
N LEU A 92 13.88 -7.95 -1.63
CA LEU A 92 13.17 -6.73 -1.22
C LEU A 92 11.82 -6.59 -1.92
N GLN A 93 11.76 -6.87 -3.22
CA GLN A 93 10.50 -6.87 -3.98
C GLN A 93 9.51 -7.91 -3.40
N SER A 94 9.98 -9.12 -3.10
CA SER A 94 9.16 -10.17 -2.46
C SER A 94 8.59 -9.73 -1.10
N ARG A 95 9.39 -9.03 -0.29
CA ARG A 95 8.94 -8.50 1.01
C ARG A 95 7.93 -7.36 0.87
N ILE A 96 8.04 -6.54 -0.18
CA ILE A 96 7.05 -5.50 -0.51
C ILE A 96 5.73 -6.13 -0.93
N GLU A 97 5.75 -7.20 -1.74
CA GLU A 97 4.54 -7.97 -2.06
C GLU A 97 3.91 -8.60 -0.81
N TYR A 98 4.74 -9.12 0.10
CA TYR A 98 4.24 -9.64 1.38
C TYR A 98 3.60 -8.54 2.26
N LEU A 99 4.16 -7.33 2.25
CA LEU A 99 3.56 -6.17 2.92
C LEU A 99 2.16 -5.84 2.35
N LYS A 100 1.97 -5.95 1.03
CA LYS A 100 0.65 -5.81 0.38
C LYS A 100 -0.34 -6.86 0.90
N VAL A 101 0.07 -8.13 0.95
CA VAL A 101 -0.77 -9.22 1.51
C VAL A 101 -1.13 -8.93 2.96
N ARG A 102 -0.17 -8.45 3.76
CA ARG A 102 -0.44 -8.14 5.17
C ARG A 102 -1.44 -7.00 5.34
N LEU A 103 -1.35 -5.95 4.51
CA LEU A 103 -2.34 -4.87 4.52
C LEU A 103 -3.75 -5.35 4.15
N VAL A 104 -3.86 -6.23 3.14
CA VAL A 104 -5.15 -6.85 2.76
C VAL A 104 -5.72 -7.65 3.92
N TYR A 105 -4.89 -8.44 4.60
CA TYR A 105 -5.30 -9.19 5.79
C TYR A 105 -5.81 -8.28 6.92
N GLU A 106 -5.09 -7.20 7.24
CA GLU A 106 -5.52 -6.25 8.28
C GLU A 106 -6.85 -5.56 7.91
N CYS A 107 -7.05 -5.25 6.62
CA CYS A 107 -8.34 -4.76 6.12
C CYS A 107 -9.46 -5.80 6.30
N GLY A 108 -9.17 -7.09 6.11
CA GLY A 108 -10.13 -8.17 6.34
C GLY A 108 -10.43 -8.41 7.83
N ARG A 109 -9.42 -8.27 8.69
CA ARG A 109 -9.56 -8.45 10.15
C ARG A 109 -10.39 -7.34 10.78
N GLU A 110 -10.17 -6.09 10.39
CA GLU A 110 -10.82 -4.91 10.98
C GLU A 110 -11.36 -3.94 9.91
N PRO A 111 -12.34 -4.38 9.10
CA PRO A 111 -12.75 -3.66 7.89
C PRO A 111 -13.37 -2.29 8.13
N ARG A 112 -13.97 -2.05 9.30
CA ARG A 112 -14.54 -0.73 9.63
C ARG A 112 -13.51 0.28 10.13
N ILE A 113 -12.34 -0.20 10.58
CA ILE A 113 -11.35 0.63 11.27
C ILE A 113 -10.10 0.82 10.41
N VAL A 114 -9.58 -0.25 9.82
CA VAL A 114 -8.33 -0.23 9.05
C VAL A 114 -8.56 0.08 7.59
N LYS A 115 -9.60 -0.49 6.96
CA LYS A 115 -9.87 -0.29 5.54
C LYS A 115 -10.05 1.20 5.16
N PRO A 116 -10.78 2.05 5.92
CA PRO A 116 -10.91 3.46 5.58
C PRO A 116 -9.57 4.19 5.52
N PHE A 117 -8.65 3.87 6.44
CA PHE A 117 -7.29 4.42 6.43
C PHE A 117 -6.53 3.95 5.20
N VAL A 118 -6.52 2.65 4.92
CA VAL A 118 -5.79 2.06 3.77
C VAL A 118 -6.28 2.63 2.44
N ASP A 119 -7.60 2.76 2.28
CA ASP A 119 -8.22 3.32 1.07
C ASP A 119 -7.89 4.81 0.93
N LYS A 120 -8.07 5.60 1.99
CA LYS A 120 -7.88 7.05 1.95
C LYS A 120 -6.40 7.42 1.75
N ALA A 121 -5.50 6.68 2.39
CA ALA A 121 -4.06 6.83 2.20
C ALA A 121 -3.54 6.21 0.89
N LYS A 122 -4.39 5.50 0.14
CA LYS A 122 -4.06 4.81 -1.13
C LYS A 122 -2.90 3.81 -1.01
N LEU A 123 -2.73 3.17 0.14
CA LEU A 123 -1.53 2.36 0.43
C LEU A 123 -1.33 1.19 -0.53
N LEU A 124 -2.42 0.48 -0.89
CA LEU A 124 -2.32 -0.66 -1.80
C LEU A 124 -1.92 -0.24 -3.22
N SER A 125 -2.45 0.89 -3.70
CA SER A 125 -2.09 1.45 -5.01
C SER A 125 -0.65 1.95 -5.02
N LEU A 126 -0.19 2.58 -3.93
CA LEU A 126 1.20 3.00 -3.78
C LEU A 126 2.14 1.80 -3.84
N LEU A 127 1.87 0.75 -3.05
CA LEU A 127 2.69 -0.47 -3.03
C LEU A 127 2.78 -1.14 -4.41
N GLU A 128 1.65 -1.24 -5.11
CA GLU A 128 1.59 -1.82 -6.46
C GLU A 128 2.42 -1.03 -7.49
N ASN A 129 2.56 0.28 -7.29
CA ASN A 129 3.32 1.15 -8.18
C ASN A 129 4.81 1.25 -7.81
N ILE A 130 5.29 0.61 -6.73
CA ILE A 130 6.72 0.63 -6.36
C ILE A 130 7.56 -0.12 -7.38
N GLY A 131 7.16 -1.35 -7.75
CA GLY A 131 7.95 -2.20 -8.64
C GLY A 131 9.36 -2.47 -8.09
N ASP A 132 10.38 -2.25 -8.92
CA ASP A 132 11.79 -2.36 -8.55
C ASP A 132 12.44 -1.01 -8.19
N ASP A 133 11.69 0.08 -8.12
CA ASP A 133 12.22 1.43 -7.93
C ASP A 133 12.51 1.71 -6.45
N ARG A 134 13.80 1.87 -6.12
CA ARG A 134 14.27 2.17 -4.76
C ARG A 134 13.68 3.47 -4.23
N LYS A 135 13.64 4.52 -5.05
CA LYS A 135 13.18 5.84 -4.60
C LYS A 135 11.69 5.78 -4.23
N ARG A 136 10.87 5.09 -5.03
CA ARG A 136 9.44 4.92 -4.74
C ARG A 136 9.20 4.22 -3.40
N PHE A 137 9.98 3.19 -3.10
CA PHE A 137 9.90 2.54 -1.79
C PHE A 137 10.31 3.47 -0.64
N LEU A 138 11.41 4.21 -0.79
CA LEU A 138 11.87 5.16 0.23
C LEU A 138 10.84 6.29 0.47
N ASP A 139 10.21 6.79 -0.59
CA ASP A 139 9.14 7.80 -0.47
C ASP A 139 7.91 7.20 0.25
N PHE A 140 7.53 5.96 -0.08
CA PHE A 140 6.46 5.23 0.62
C PHE A 140 6.76 5.06 2.11
N ALA A 141 7.99 4.70 2.48
CA ALA A 141 8.39 4.53 3.87
C ALA A 141 8.25 5.82 4.68
N ARG A 142 8.75 6.95 4.14
CA ARG A 142 8.62 8.27 4.78
C ARG A 142 7.16 8.73 4.88
N TYR A 143 6.35 8.40 3.88
CA TYR A 143 4.91 8.68 3.92
C TYR A 143 4.22 7.89 5.03
N MET A 144 4.57 6.61 5.22
CA MET A 144 4.06 5.80 6.35
C MET A 144 4.46 6.39 7.71
N GLU A 145 5.70 6.87 7.86
CA GLU A 145 6.13 7.58 9.07
C GLU A 145 5.32 8.85 9.31
N ALA A 146 5.11 9.65 8.26
CA ALA A 146 4.31 10.89 8.34
C ALA A 146 2.86 10.60 8.75
N LEU A 147 2.22 9.57 8.18
CA LEU A 147 0.87 9.16 8.56
C LEU A 147 0.77 8.83 10.06
N VAL A 148 1.75 8.11 10.59
CA VAL A 148 1.81 7.74 12.02
C VAL A 148 2.04 8.98 12.88
N ALA A 149 2.93 9.88 12.48
CA ALA A 149 3.21 11.12 13.18
C ALA A 149 1.98 12.04 13.25
N TYR A 150 1.30 12.27 12.12
CA TYR A 150 0.09 13.07 12.07
C TYR A 150 -1.09 12.41 12.79
N HIS A 151 -1.21 11.08 12.71
CA HIS A 151 -2.20 10.35 13.51
C HIS A 151 -2.04 10.67 15.00
N ARG A 152 -0.81 10.61 15.52
CA ARG A 152 -0.50 10.96 16.91
C ARG A 152 -0.77 12.43 17.20
N PHE A 153 -0.33 13.33 16.33
CA PHE A 153 -0.50 14.78 16.48
C PHE A 153 -1.98 15.18 16.60
N TYR A 154 -2.87 14.60 15.79
CA TYR A 154 -4.30 14.89 15.83
C TYR A 154 -5.10 14.10 16.89
N GLY A 155 -4.42 13.56 17.91
CA GLY A 155 -5.05 12.91 19.06
C GLY A 155 -5.42 11.44 18.83
N GLY A 156 -4.67 10.74 17.97
CA GLY A 156 -4.70 9.29 17.87
C GLY A 156 -4.28 8.64 19.19
N ARG A 157 -5.08 7.67 19.66
CA ARG A 157 -4.77 6.90 20.87
C ARG A 157 -3.64 5.92 20.60
N ASP A 158 -2.99 5.46 21.66
CA ASP A 158 -2.02 4.36 21.59
C ASP A 158 -2.71 3.01 21.35
#